data_AF-A0A0C1ECM9-F1
#
_entry.id   AF-A0A0C1ECM9-F1
#
_cell.length_a   1.000
_cell.length_b   1.000
_cell.length_c   1.000
_cell.angle_alpha   90.00
_cell.angle_beta   90.00
_cell.angle_gamma   90.00
#
_symmetry.space_group_name_H-M   'P 1'
#
loop_
_entity.id
_entity.type
_entity.pdbx_description
1 polymer ?
#
loop_
_entity_poly.entity_id
_entity_poly.type
_entity_poly.pdbx_seq_one_letter_code
_entity_poly.pdbx_strand_id
1 'polypeptide(L)'
;MALPAIASLWVGPELSWLEQLCLQSFVDNGHETVLFTYDEVKGVPDGVRLADANEILPAEHIIRHARTGSPAYHADVFRLHLLRQTDYIWADTDAYCCQPWDIKGKHFHGWISDDKPMVNNGVLRLPKTSKTLKEMLRFTSDEYPIPPWYSAEKQAELQALKDRGEGVHVSLLPWGVWGPDALTWFLQETGEVSNSRPGHVIYPVPFKRAGVVLNPNRPDQARSYIRSDTLSIHFWGRRFRNIAGKYGGVPAKGCYVHDLLAKHGINPDQTRHLLPAPVTEEDTPVQIDPATLDFSMFSDEDVANILLQRSELASSGQVIKAWTDGDAEPLMEDARAQRDRILHESIRIAGRECDFFLQSTDTIAPKRAADIGCGYAFASLLLHRRYGCGIVLIDIEEGNGRHFGFQGEGAGYTSLETARAFLEKNGVPPEKITTVNPKTEDTAALGDFDLVISLASCGFHYPVGTYEHLFRNQISTGGGIVLDIRKGSGGIGAMKSFGAVEVLAKHGKYSTVLTRAGQQA
;
A
#
# COMPACT_ATOMS: atom_id res chain seq x y z
N MET A 1 -8.44 38.29 -23.59
CA MET A 1 -7.19 38.00 -22.85
C MET A 1 -6.87 36.53 -23.10
N ALA A 2 -5.59 36.15 -23.19
CA ALA A 2 -5.23 34.73 -23.30
C ALA A 2 -5.68 33.98 -22.04
N LEU A 3 -6.12 32.73 -22.20
CA LEU A 3 -6.47 31.85 -21.09
C LEU A 3 -5.23 31.55 -20.23
N PRO A 4 -5.39 31.27 -18.91
CA PRO A 4 -4.27 30.91 -18.06
C PRO A 4 -3.60 29.61 -18.53
N ALA A 5 -2.28 29.55 -18.47
CA ALA A 5 -1.54 28.32 -18.72
C ALA A 5 -1.71 27.34 -17.54
N ILE A 6 -1.84 26.05 -17.89
CA ILE A 6 -2.10 24.94 -16.98
C ILE A 6 -0.85 24.08 -16.89
N ALA A 7 -0.50 23.68 -15.67
CA ALA A 7 0.68 22.87 -15.43
C ALA A 7 0.36 21.66 -14.55
N SER A 8 0.96 20.53 -14.91
CA SER A 8 0.84 19.24 -14.23
C SER A 8 2.21 18.58 -14.06
N LEU A 9 2.32 17.59 -13.18
CA LEU A 9 3.50 16.75 -13.03
C LEU A 9 3.15 15.30 -13.33
N TRP A 10 4.01 14.60 -14.07
CA TRP A 10 3.97 13.15 -14.17
C TRP A 10 5.30 12.52 -13.75
N VAL A 11 5.20 11.47 -12.95
CA VAL A 11 6.34 10.64 -12.50
C VAL A 11 6.04 9.19 -12.88
N GLY A 12 6.54 8.78 -14.04
CA GLY A 12 6.37 7.43 -14.57
C GLY A 12 6.69 7.38 -16.07
N PRO A 13 6.90 6.19 -16.62
CA PRO A 13 7.38 6.04 -18.00
C PRO A 13 6.32 6.28 -19.08
N GLU A 14 5.03 6.25 -18.74
CA GLU A 14 3.92 6.31 -19.71
C GLU A 14 2.65 6.87 -19.06
N LEU A 15 1.87 7.66 -19.81
CA LEU A 15 0.54 8.14 -19.41
C LEU A 15 -0.55 7.13 -19.78
N SER A 16 -1.49 6.85 -18.87
CA SER A 16 -2.70 6.11 -19.23
C SER A 16 -3.70 7.03 -19.94
N TRP A 17 -4.73 6.44 -20.54
CA TRP A 17 -5.80 7.19 -21.20
C TRP A 17 -6.50 8.17 -20.26
N LEU A 18 -6.46 7.97 -18.94
CA LEU A 18 -7.01 8.91 -17.97
C LEU A 18 -6.23 10.23 -18.02
N GLU A 19 -4.90 10.14 -17.91
CA GLU A 19 -4.04 11.32 -17.93
C GLU A 19 -4.04 11.98 -19.31
N GLN A 20 -4.05 11.18 -20.38
CA GLN A 20 -4.21 11.68 -21.74
C GLN A 20 -5.51 12.46 -21.92
N LEU A 21 -6.64 11.90 -21.47
CA LEU A 21 -7.95 12.54 -21.54
C LEU A 21 -7.95 13.89 -20.82
N CYS A 22 -7.40 13.95 -19.60
CA CYS A 22 -7.37 15.18 -18.81
C CYS A 22 -6.48 16.24 -19.46
N LEU A 23 -5.26 15.89 -19.88
CA LEU A 23 -4.35 16.84 -20.53
C LEU A 23 -4.90 17.34 -21.88
N GLN A 24 -5.41 16.43 -22.72
CA GLN A 24 -6.03 16.78 -24.00
C GLN A 24 -7.23 17.72 -23.81
N SER A 25 -8.01 17.52 -22.74
CA SER A 25 -9.16 18.38 -22.47
C SER A 25 -8.78 19.85 -22.24
N PHE A 26 -7.59 20.14 -21.69
CA PHE A 26 -7.11 21.52 -21.55
C PHE A 26 -6.69 22.12 -22.89
N VAL A 27 -5.96 21.34 -23.70
CA VAL A 27 -5.55 21.73 -25.05
C VAL A 27 -6.76 22.07 -25.91
N ASP A 28 -7.78 21.21 -25.91
CA ASP A 28 -9.01 21.40 -26.69
C ASP A 28 -9.86 22.59 -26.22
N ASN A 29 -9.70 23.00 -24.96
CA ASN A 29 -10.32 24.21 -24.42
C ASN A 29 -9.44 25.47 -24.59
N GLY A 30 -8.32 25.38 -25.32
CA GLY A 30 -7.49 26.52 -25.71
C GLY A 30 -6.47 26.96 -24.66
N HIS A 31 -6.20 26.14 -23.65
CA HIS A 31 -5.16 26.41 -22.67
C HIS A 31 -3.77 26.00 -23.17
N GLU A 32 -2.75 26.83 -22.94
CA GLU A 32 -1.37 26.32 -22.92
C GLU A 32 -1.29 25.28 -21.81
N THR A 33 -0.89 24.05 -22.15
CA THR A 33 -0.82 22.92 -21.22
C THR A 33 0.61 22.44 -21.13
N VAL A 34 1.16 22.42 -19.92
CA VAL A 34 2.56 22.09 -19.63
C VAL A 34 2.61 20.85 -18.74
N LEU A 35 3.30 19.81 -19.20
CA LEU A 35 3.55 18.62 -18.40
C LEU A 35 5.02 18.60 -17.98
N PHE A 36 5.25 18.74 -16.67
CA PHE A 36 6.57 18.56 -16.08
C PHE A 36 6.86 17.07 -15.89
N THR A 37 8.06 16.64 -16.28
CA THR A 37 8.53 15.26 -16.12
C THR A 37 10.01 15.27 -15.72
N TYR A 38 10.44 14.24 -14.99
CA TYR A 38 11.88 14.04 -14.68
C TYR A 38 12.60 13.22 -15.74
N ASP A 39 11.86 12.35 -16.42
CA ASP A 39 12.34 11.42 -17.43
C ASP A 39 11.47 11.55 -18.70
N GLU A 40 11.87 10.85 -19.76
CA GLU A 40 11.03 10.70 -20.95
C GLU A 40 9.72 9.95 -20.63
N VAL A 41 8.60 10.46 -21.15
CA VAL A 41 7.26 9.92 -20.91
C VAL A 41 6.57 9.61 -22.22
N LYS A 42 6.06 8.38 -22.35
CA LYS A 42 5.26 7.93 -23.50
C LYS A 42 3.79 8.34 -23.38
N GLY A 43 3.14 8.51 -24.53
CA GLY A 43 1.69 8.76 -24.59
C GLY A 43 1.27 10.18 -24.20
N VAL A 44 2.16 11.17 -24.34
CA VAL A 44 1.83 12.58 -24.13
C VAL A 44 1.00 13.09 -25.31
N PRO A 45 -0.19 13.69 -25.11
CA PRO A 45 -1.02 14.17 -26.21
C PRO A 45 -0.39 15.33 -26.99
N ASP A 46 -0.73 15.43 -28.28
CA ASP A 46 -0.30 16.54 -29.13
C ASP A 46 -0.79 17.89 -28.58
N GLY A 47 0.09 18.90 -28.60
CA GLY A 47 -0.20 20.23 -28.06
C GLY A 47 0.11 20.39 -26.57
N VAL A 48 0.44 19.32 -25.85
CA VAL A 48 1.01 19.41 -24.50
C VAL A 48 2.51 19.68 -24.60
N ARG A 49 2.97 20.76 -23.96
CA ARG A 49 4.39 21.10 -23.89
C ARG A 49 5.06 20.35 -22.75
N LEU A 50 6.15 19.64 -23.03
CA LEU A 50 6.98 19.04 -22.00
C LEU A 50 7.95 20.07 -21.39
N ALA A 51 8.23 19.93 -20.10
CA ALA A 51 9.22 20.73 -19.38
C ALA A 51 9.95 19.86 -18.33
N ASP A 52 11.20 20.19 -18.04
CA ASP A 52 12.00 19.45 -17.05
C ASP A 52 11.54 19.82 -15.62
N ALA A 53 11.09 18.81 -14.88
CA ALA A 53 10.66 18.97 -13.49
C ALA A 53 11.80 19.42 -12.55
N ASN A 54 13.07 19.19 -12.91
CA ASN A 54 14.22 19.68 -12.15
C ASN A 54 14.32 21.21 -12.13
N GLU A 55 13.71 21.92 -13.08
CA GLU A 55 13.64 23.38 -13.08
C GLU A 55 12.82 23.94 -11.91
N ILE A 56 11.87 23.15 -11.41
CA ILE A 56 10.96 23.57 -10.32
C ILE A 56 11.39 22.97 -8.98
N LEU A 57 11.67 21.67 -8.95
CA LEU A 57 12.07 20.94 -7.76
C LEU A 57 13.00 19.78 -8.19
N PRO A 58 14.32 19.87 -7.94
CA PRO A 58 15.27 18.79 -8.26
C PRO A 58 14.92 17.46 -7.58
N ALA A 59 15.03 16.35 -8.31
CA ALA A 59 14.64 15.01 -7.84
C ALA A 59 15.76 14.22 -7.14
N GLU A 60 16.56 14.84 -6.26
CA GLU A 60 17.55 14.09 -5.47
C GLU A 60 16.89 12.93 -4.70
N HIS A 61 15.66 13.14 -4.18
CA HIS A 61 14.80 12.09 -3.63
C HIS A 61 13.31 12.38 -3.90
N ILE A 62 12.65 11.57 -4.73
CA ILE A 62 11.17 11.63 -4.90
C ILE A 62 10.50 11.04 -3.64
N ILE A 63 9.83 11.89 -2.87
CA ILE A 63 9.12 11.47 -1.65
C ILE A 63 7.85 10.69 -2.03
N ARG A 64 7.85 9.40 -1.68
CA ARG A 64 6.73 8.48 -1.95
C ARG A 64 6.01 8.07 -0.68
N HIS A 65 4.70 7.89 -0.76
CA HIS A 65 3.88 7.42 0.36
C HIS A 65 4.29 5.99 0.77
N ALA A 66 4.65 5.79 2.04
CA ALA A 66 5.28 4.54 2.51
C ALA A 66 4.40 3.28 2.36
N ARG A 67 3.06 3.44 2.38
CA ARG A 67 2.08 2.36 2.13
C ARG A 67 1.79 2.06 0.66
N THR A 68 1.89 3.04 -0.24
CA THR A 68 1.30 2.93 -1.61
C THR A 68 2.30 3.16 -2.73
N GLY A 69 3.52 3.60 -2.43
CA GLY A 69 4.51 4.01 -3.44
C GLY A 69 4.12 5.28 -4.22
N SER A 70 2.98 5.89 -3.88
CA SER A 70 2.45 7.05 -4.59
C SER A 70 3.39 8.25 -4.45
N PRO A 71 3.77 8.92 -5.55
CA PRO A 71 4.53 10.16 -5.52
C PRO A 71 3.66 11.37 -5.13
N ALA A 72 2.45 11.17 -4.61
CA ALA A 72 1.51 12.26 -4.28
C ALA A 72 2.11 13.32 -3.33
N TYR A 73 2.94 12.92 -2.36
CA TYR A 73 3.62 13.87 -1.48
C TYR A 73 4.64 14.71 -2.24
N HIS A 74 5.40 14.10 -3.15
CA HIS A 74 6.28 14.84 -4.05
C HIS A 74 5.50 15.83 -4.91
N ALA A 75 4.34 15.43 -5.46
CA ALA A 75 3.46 16.33 -6.20
C ALA A 75 2.86 17.45 -5.31
N ASP A 76 2.55 17.17 -4.03
CA ASP A 76 2.14 18.17 -3.03
C ASP A 76 3.21 19.25 -2.83
N VAL A 77 4.50 18.89 -2.76
CA VAL A 77 5.59 19.86 -2.65
C VAL A 77 5.84 20.55 -3.99
N PHE A 78 5.95 19.79 -5.08
CA PHE A 78 6.21 20.30 -6.42
C PHE A 78 5.23 21.40 -6.82
N ARG A 79 3.92 21.19 -6.60
CA ARG A 79 2.90 22.20 -6.96
C ARG A 79 3.09 23.51 -6.20
N LEU A 80 3.53 23.48 -4.95
CA LEU A 80 3.79 24.70 -4.17
C LEU A 80 5.02 25.45 -4.71
N HIS A 81 6.07 24.72 -5.05
CA HIS A 81 7.27 25.29 -5.69
C HIS A 81 6.95 25.87 -7.07
N LEU A 82 6.13 25.18 -7.86
CA LEU A 82 5.63 25.65 -9.15
C LEU A 82 4.87 26.97 -9.02
N LEU A 83 3.93 27.06 -8.07
CA LEU A 83 3.13 28.27 -7.83
C LEU A 83 3.98 29.43 -7.29
N ARG A 84 5.08 29.14 -6.58
CA ARG A 84 6.03 30.17 -6.14
C ARG A 84 6.80 30.77 -7.31
N GLN A 85 7.16 29.95 -8.29
CA GLN A 85 8.07 30.32 -9.38
C GLN A 85 7.34 30.86 -10.61
N THR A 86 6.15 30.34 -10.91
CA THR A 86 5.40 30.61 -12.14
C THR A 86 4.06 31.30 -11.86
N ASP A 87 3.33 31.67 -12.91
CA ASP A 87 1.93 32.15 -12.83
C ASP A 87 0.92 31.10 -13.32
N TYR A 88 1.37 29.85 -13.48
CA TYR A 88 0.54 28.73 -13.93
C TYR A 88 -0.54 28.36 -12.91
N ILE A 89 -1.60 27.73 -13.40
CA ILE A 89 -2.58 27.04 -12.57
C ILE A 89 -2.18 25.57 -12.51
N TRP A 90 -2.03 25.03 -11.30
CA TRP A 90 -1.84 23.61 -11.11
C TRP A 90 -3.13 22.85 -11.40
N ALA A 91 -3.02 21.76 -12.15
CA ALA A 91 -4.05 20.73 -12.28
C ALA A 91 -3.38 19.36 -12.14
N ASP A 92 -3.92 18.49 -11.30
CA ASP A 92 -3.54 17.08 -11.27
C ASP A 92 -3.83 16.45 -12.64
N THR A 93 -3.07 15.44 -13.03
CA THR A 93 -3.25 14.74 -14.31
C THR A 93 -4.56 13.94 -14.40
N ASP A 94 -5.36 13.91 -13.32
CA ASP A 94 -6.71 13.34 -13.26
C ASP A 94 -7.81 14.43 -13.11
N ALA A 95 -7.47 15.70 -13.37
CA ALA A 95 -8.42 16.81 -13.44
C ALA A 95 -8.81 17.13 -14.90
N TYR A 96 -10.06 16.87 -15.25
CA TYR A 96 -10.59 17.09 -16.60
C TYR A 96 -11.21 18.48 -16.76
N CYS A 97 -10.82 19.17 -17.84
CA CYS A 97 -11.31 20.49 -18.21
C CYS A 97 -12.67 20.41 -18.92
N CYS A 98 -13.73 20.87 -18.27
CA CYS A 98 -15.08 20.85 -18.84
C CYS A 98 -15.31 21.97 -19.85
N GLN A 99 -14.69 23.12 -19.62
CA GLN A 99 -14.83 24.34 -20.40
C GLN A 99 -13.64 25.28 -20.12
N PRO A 100 -13.38 26.31 -20.96
CA PRO A 100 -12.26 27.22 -20.77
C PRO A 100 -12.29 27.93 -19.41
N TRP A 101 -11.15 27.97 -18.73
CA TRP A 101 -11.01 28.62 -17.42
C TRP A 101 -10.76 30.13 -17.54
N ASP A 102 -11.79 30.87 -17.95
CA ASP A 102 -11.79 32.35 -17.92
C ASP A 102 -12.02 32.88 -16.49
N ILE A 103 -11.03 32.64 -15.63
CA ILE A 103 -11.12 32.93 -14.19
C ILE A 103 -10.71 34.38 -13.93
N LYS A 104 -11.61 35.13 -13.28
CA LYS A 104 -11.29 36.44 -12.71
C LYS A 104 -10.59 36.29 -11.36
N GLY A 105 -9.42 36.90 -11.21
CA GLY A 105 -8.66 36.96 -9.95
C GLY A 105 -7.41 36.07 -9.93
N LYS A 106 -6.69 36.11 -8.81
CA LYS A 106 -5.42 35.38 -8.63
C LYS A 106 -5.53 34.10 -7.80
N HIS A 107 -6.69 33.84 -7.21
CA HIS A 107 -7.01 32.61 -6.48
C HIS A 107 -7.90 31.71 -7.33
N PHE A 108 -7.57 30.42 -7.37
CA PHE A 108 -8.42 29.40 -7.96
C PHE A 108 -8.24 28.08 -7.20
N HIS A 109 -9.18 27.81 -6.30
CA HIS A 109 -9.29 26.60 -5.50
C HIS A 109 -10.76 26.46 -5.07
N GLY A 110 -11.15 25.27 -4.61
CA GLY A 110 -12.55 24.99 -4.31
C GLY A 110 -12.74 23.93 -3.25
N TRP A 111 -13.89 24.01 -2.59
CA TRP A 111 -14.36 22.95 -1.71
C TRP A 111 -14.63 21.67 -2.48
N ILE A 112 -14.56 20.52 -1.84
CA ILE A 112 -15.11 19.28 -2.42
C ILE A 112 -16.63 19.23 -2.27
N SER A 113 -17.32 18.49 -3.13
CA SER A 113 -18.77 18.25 -3.01
C SER A 113 -19.13 17.10 -2.04
N ASP A 114 -18.18 16.59 -1.26
CA ASP A 114 -18.47 15.64 -0.16
C ASP A 114 -19.00 16.38 1.09
N ASP A 115 -19.60 15.63 2.02
CA ASP A 115 -20.11 16.15 3.30
C ASP A 115 -18.99 16.58 4.29
N LYS A 116 -17.75 16.74 3.82
CA LYS A 116 -16.58 17.18 4.59
C LYS A 116 -16.18 18.59 4.11
N PRO A 117 -16.09 19.61 4.99
CA PRO A 117 -15.63 20.94 4.61
C PRO A 117 -14.11 20.91 4.37
N MET A 118 -13.70 20.51 3.18
CA MET A 118 -12.30 20.38 2.77
C MET A 118 -12.08 21.07 1.41
N VAL A 119 -11.05 21.92 1.33
CA VAL A 119 -10.55 22.44 0.06
C VAL A 119 -9.53 21.45 -0.47
N ASN A 120 -9.72 20.99 -1.71
CA ASN A 120 -8.79 20.06 -2.33
C ASN A 120 -7.71 20.80 -3.12
N ASN A 121 -6.54 20.18 -3.27
CA ASN A 121 -5.36 20.76 -3.89
C ASN A 121 -5.11 20.25 -5.33
N GLY A 122 -6.01 19.42 -5.88
CA GLY A 122 -5.89 18.86 -7.23
C GLY A 122 -6.10 19.86 -8.36
N VAL A 123 -6.70 21.02 -8.09
CA VAL A 123 -6.66 22.21 -8.93
C VAL A 123 -6.36 23.39 -8.02
N LEU A 124 -5.26 24.09 -8.27
CA LEU A 124 -4.77 25.11 -7.36
C LEU A 124 -4.08 26.27 -8.08
N ARG A 125 -4.51 27.48 -7.74
CA ARG A 125 -3.81 28.74 -8.00
C ARG A 125 -3.83 29.58 -6.73
N LEU A 126 -2.66 29.99 -6.30
CA LEU A 126 -2.46 30.99 -5.26
C LEU A 126 -1.53 32.08 -5.81
N PRO A 127 -1.77 33.38 -5.55
CA PRO A 127 -0.80 34.41 -5.93
C PRO A 127 0.53 34.20 -5.22
N LYS A 128 1.64 34.63 -5.83
CA LYS A 128 2.98 34.59 -5.21
C LYS A 128 3.06 35.33 -3.86
N THR A 129 2.15 36.28 -3.62
CA THR A 129 2.00 37.03 -2.37
C THR A 129 1.06 36.36 -1.36
N SER A 130 0.52 35.17 -1.65
CA SER A 130 -0.42 34.45 -0.77
C SER A 130 0.26 34.08 0.55
N LYS A 131 -0.46 34.35 1.64
CA LYS A 131 -0.02 33.93 2.98
C LYS A 131 -0.11 32.42 3.11
N THR A 132 -1.16 31.79 2.58
CA THR A 132 -1.32 30.32 2.53
C THR A 132 -0.14 29.67 1.82
N LEU A 133 0.25 30.16 0.64
CA LEU A 133 1.38 29.59 -0.10
C LEU A 133 2.68 29.66 0.72
N LYS A 134 2.91 30.77 1.44
CA LYS A 134 4.08 30.93 2.31
C LYS A 134 4.06 29.92 3.46
N GLU A 135 2.93 29.76 4.14
CA GLU A 135 2.81 28.81 5.27
C GLU A 135 2.87 27.36 4.82
N MET A 136 2.25 27.01 3.69
CA MET A 136 2.35 25.69 3.07
C MET A 136 3.82 25.34 2.78
N LEU A 137 4.56 26.22 2.10
CA LEU A 137 5.99 25.99 1.80
C LEU A 137 6.84 25.81 3.07
N ARG A 138 6.55 26.58 4.13
CA ARG A 138 7.21 26.44 5.44
C ARG A 138 6.89 25.10 6.11
N PHE A 139 5.63 24.68 6.03
CA PHE A 139 5.18 23.43 6.64
C PHE A 139 5.72 22.20 5.89
N THR A 140 5.79 22.26 4.56
CA THR A 140 6.26 21.15 3.73
C THR A 140 7.78 21.06 3.62
N SER A 141 8.54 22.06 4.12
CA SER A 141 10.00 21.96 4.20
C SER A 141 10.51 21.07 5.34
N ASP A 142 9.62 20.60 6.21
CA ASP A 142 9.92 19.74 7.34
C ASP A 142 9.34 18.35 7.10
N GLU A 143 10.21 17.37 6.79
CA GLU A 143 9.83 15.98 6.54
C GLU A 143 9.27 15.26 7.78
N TYR A 144 9.38 15.86 8.96
CA TYR A 144 8.85 15.36 10.23
C TYR A 144 7.84 16.34 10.81
N PRO A 145 6.78 16.68 10.06
CA PRO A 145 5.90 17.79 10.41
C PRO A 145 5.04 17.44 11.61
N ILE A 146 4.68 18.47 12.40
CA ILE A 146 3.69 18.37 13.47
C ILE A 146 2.45 19.13 13.01
N PRO A 147 1.39 18.43 12.57
CA PRO A 147 0.21 19.09 12.02
C PRO A 147 -0.52 19.97 13.06
N PRO A 148 -0.71 21.28 12.80
CA PRO A 148 -1.32 22.19 13.78
C PRO A 148 -2.81 21.90 14.04
N TRP A 149 -3.47 21.16 13.15
CA TRP A 149 -4.87 20.74 13.31
C TRP A 149 -5.06 19.44 14.12
N TYR A 150 -3.98 18.79 14.54
CA TYR A 150 -4.08 17.64 15.45
C TYR A 150 -4.41 18.08 16.87
N SER A 151 -4.91 17.16 17.70
CA SER A 151 -5.13 17.44 19.13
C SER A 151 -3.82 17.82 19.82
N ALA A 152 -3.89 18.64 20.87
CA ALA A 152 -2.71 19.05 21.64
C ALA A 152 -1.92 17.84 22.17
N GLU A 153 -2.62 16.78 22.58
CA GLU A 153 -2.00 15.51 22.99
C GLU A 153 -1.18 14.88 21.86
N LYS A 154 -1.75 14.78 20.66
CA LYS A 154 -1.04 14.20 19.51
C LYS A 154 0.13 15.06 19.06
N GLN A 155 -0.01 16.39 19.13
CA GLN A 155 1.10 17.31 18.86
C GLN A 155 2.23 17.12 19.87
N ALA A 156 1.93 17.00 21.17
CA ALA A 156 2.92 16.75 22.20
C ALA A 156 3.62 15.38 22.03
N GLU A 157 2.88 14.34 21.66
CA GLU A 157 3.43 13.02 21.34
C GLU A 157 4.45 13.10 20.18
N LEU A 158 4.06 13.74 19.07
CA LEU A 158 4.94 13.91 17.90
C LEU A 158 6.14 14.80 18.21
N GLN A 159 5.96 15.85 19.01
CA GLN A 159 7.06 16.71 19.46
C GLN A 159 8.04 15.94 20.33
N ALA A 160 7.57 15.15 21.29
CA ALA A 160 8.43 14.34 22.15
C ALA A 160 9.23 13.29 21.37
N LEU A 161 8.62 12.69 20.34
CA LEU A 161 9.34 11.80 19.41
C LEU A 161 10.42 12.57 18.63
N LYS A 162 10.09 13.75 18.12
CA LYS A 162 11.02 14.60 17.37
C LYS A 162 12.20 15.06 18.22
N ASP A 163 11.96 15.47 19.47
CA ASP A 163 12.98 15.93 20.41
C ASP A 163 13.99 14.81 20.77
N ARG A 164 13.57 13.55 20.70
CA ARG A 164 14.44 12.36 20.90
C ARG A 164 15.13 11.88 19.62
N GLY A 165 14.95 12.55 18.49
CA GLY A 165 15.47 12.10 17.19
C GLY A 165 14.66 10.97 16.54
N GLU A 166 13.49 10.63 17.08
CA GLU A 166 12.58 9.58 16.63
C GLU A 166 11.37 10.15 15.88
N GLY A 167 11.54 11.32 15.25
CA GLY A 167 10.46 12.03 14.57
C GLY A 167 9.69 11.14 13.57
N VAL A 168 8.38 11.35 13.47
CA VAL A 168 7.54 10.60 12.52
C VAL A 168 7.61 11.27 11.15
N HIS A 169 8.27 10.61 10.20
CA HIS A 169 8.37 11.09 8.83
C HIS A 169 6.99 11.21 8.18
N VAL A 170 6.75 12.23 7.36
CA VAL A 170 5.44 12.53 6.74
C VAL A 170 4.87 11.36 5.95
N SER A 171 5.73 10.50 5.38
CA SER A 171 5.31 9.30 4.64
C SER A 171 4.58 8.26 5.51
N LEU A 172 4.68 8.37 6.84
CA LEU A 172 4.03 7.53 7.84
C LEU A 172 2.78 8.18 8.46
N LEU A 173 2.58 9.48 8.25
CA LEU A 173 1.39 10.18 8.70
C LEU A 173 0.18 9.89 7.77
N PRO A 174 -1.06 10.15 8.22
CA PRO A 174 -2.25 10.05 7.38
C PRO A 174 -2.11 10.74 6.02
N TRP A 175 -2.79 10.18 5.01
CA TRP A 175 -2.84 10.78 3.69
C TRP A 175 -3.50 12.16 3.76
N GLY A 176 -2.88 13.14 3.10
CA GLY A 176 -3.39 14.51 3.03
C GLY A 176 -2.67 15.53 3.92
N VAL A 177 -1.74 15.10 4.77
CA VAL A 177 -1.01 16.00 5.68
C VAL A 177 -0.30 17.14 4.96
N TRP A 178 0.46 16.88 3.90
CA TRP A 178 1.04 17.96 3.06
C TRP A 178 0.11 18.44 1.95
N GLY A 179 -1.03 17.79 1.77
CA GLY A 179 -1.96 18.05 0.69
C GLY A 179 -3.22 18.79 1.15
N PRO A 180 -4.43 18.24 0.94
CA PRO A 180 -5.68 18.95 1.20
C PRO A 180 -5.93 19.33 2.67
N ASP A 181 -5.42 18.58 3.65
CA ASP A 181 -5.62 18.93 5.06
C ASP A 181 -4.81 20.19 5.43
N ALA A 182 -3.53 20.26 5.08
CA ALA A 182 -2.72 21.47 5.26
C ALA A 182 -3.28 22.66 4.46
N LEU A 183 -3.65 22.46 3.19
CA LEU A 183 -4.21 23.53 2.37
C LEU A 183 -5.48 24.10 3.01
N THR A 184 -6.39 23.23 3.46
CA THR A 184 -7.64 23.66 4.11
C THR A 184 -7.33 24.46 5.37
N TRP A 185 -6.43 23.97 6.23
CA TRP A 185 -6.05 24.64 7.46
C TRP A 185 -5.46 26.03 7.20
N PHE A 186 -4.44 26.14 6.35
CA PHE A 186 -3.76 27.42 6.13
C PHE A 186 -4.61 28.43 5.35
N LEU A 187 -5.52 27.97 4.47
CA LEU A 187 -6.52 28.86 3.87
C LEU A 187 -7.44 29.45 4.93
N GLN A 188 -7.87 28.66 5.91
CA GLN A 188 -8.72 29.13 7.02
C GLN A 188 -7.95 30.09 7.92
N GLU A 189 -6.75 29.72 8.35
CA GLU A 189 -5.89 30.51 9.24
C GLU A 189 -5.56 31.89 8.66
N THR A 190 -5.30 31.96 7.36
CA THR A 190 -4.94 33.21 6.69
C THR A 190 -6.14 34.03 6.21
N GLY A 191 -7.35 33.48 6.27
CA GLY A 191 -8.58 34.07 5.74
C GLY A 191 -8.73 33.97 4.20
N GLU A 192 -7.75 33.39 3.51
CA GLU A 192 -7.77 33.24 2.04
C GLU A 192 -8.79 32.18 1.57
N VAL A 193 -9.32 31.37 2.49
CA VAL A 193 -10.44 30.42 2.26
C VAL A 193 -11.67 31.09 1.66
N SER A 194 -11.88 32.39 1.93
CA SER A 194 -12.96 33.21 1.37
C SER A 194 -12.98 33.27 -0.17
N ASN A 195 -11.87 32.95 -0.83
CA ASN A 195 -11.78 32.87 -2.29
C ASN A 195 -12.19 31.49 -2.87
N SER A 196 -12.48 30.50 -2.01
CA SER A 196 -12.78 29.13 -2.45
C SER A 196 -14.11 29.04 -3.18
N ARG A 197 -14.10 28.40 -4.34
CA ARG A 197 -15.31 28.15 -5.13
C ARG A 197 -16.16 27.03 -4.49
N PRO A 198 -17.50 27.04 -4.69
CA PRO A 198 -18.35 25.90 -4.35
C PRO A 198 -17.89 24.62 -5.06
N GLY A 199 -18.15 23.46 -4.45
CA GLY A 199 -17.60 22.21 -4.94
C GLY A 199 -18.04 21.81 -6.34
N HIS A 200 -19.26 22.15 -6.76
CA HIS A 200 -19.74 21.86 -8.11
C HIS A 200 -18.96 22.55 -9.23
N VAL A 201 -18.15 23.58 -8.92
CA VAL A 201 -17.35 24.31 -9.91
C VAL A 201 -16.08 23.55 -10.29
N ILE A 202 -15.42 22.87 -9.34
CA ILE A 202 -14.10 22.23 -9.55
C ILE A 202 -14.11 20.74 -9.21
N TYR A 203 -14.88 20.34 -8.20
CA TYR A 203 -14.94 18.99 -7.65
C TYR A 203 -16.41 18.48 -7.58
N PRO A 204 -17.14 18.46 -8.72
CA PRO A 204 -18.58 18.20 -8.74
C PRO A 204 -18.98 16.80 -8.31
N VAL A 205 -18.13 15.80 -8.53
CA VAL A 205 -18.37 14.40 -8.19
C VAL A 205 -17.71 14.09 -6.84
N PRO A 206 -18.49 13.79 -5.78
CA PRO A 206 -17.93 13.47 -4.47
C PRO A 206 -17.01 12.24 -4.53
N PHE A 207 -15.97 12.18 -3.69
CA PHE A 207 -15.01 11.08 -3.65
C PHE A 207 -15.71 9.71 -3.43
N LYS A 208 -16.73 9.66 -2.57
CA LYS A 208 -17.53 8.45 -2.32
C LYS A 208 -18.27 7.95 -3.57
N ARG A 209 -18.51 8.83 -4.54
CA ARG A 209 -19.25 8.58 -5.79
C ARG A 209 -18.36 8.56 -7.03
N ALA A 210 -17.03 8.62 -6.87
CA ALA A 210 -16.06 8.67 -7.98
C ALA A 210 -16.32 7.64 -9.10
N GLY A 211 -16.82 6.44 -8.77
CA GLY A 211 -17.12 5.39 -9.75
C GLY A 211 -18.34 5.64 -10.65
N VAL A 212 -19.18 6.64 -10.35
CA VAL A 212 -20.42 6.87 -11.11
C VAL A 212 -20.15 7.22 -12.58
N VAL A 213 -19.05 7.92 -12.85
CA VAL A 213 -18.67 8.36 -14.20
C VAL A 213 -18.22 7.19 -15.11
N LEU A 214 -17.85 6.06 -14.50
CA LEU A 214 -17.46 4.82 -15.18
C LEU A 214 -18.61 3.80 -15.26
N ASN A 215 -19.76 4.09 -14.67
CA ASN A 215 -20.87 3.14 -14.61
C ASN A 215 -21.81 3.30 -15.83
N PRO A 216 -21.87 2.31 -16.75
CA PRO A 216 -22.70 2.40 -17.95
C PRO A 216 -24.20 2.38 -17.66
N ASN A 217 -24.61 1.91 -16.46
CA ASN A 217 -26.01 1.89 -16.03
C ASN A 217 -26.44 3.19 -15.34
N ARG A 218 -25.53 4.16 -15.15
CA ARG A 218 -25.83 5.42 -14.45
C ARG A 218 -25.29 6.68 -15.15
N PRO A 219 -25.35 6.80 -16.49
CA PRO A 219 -24.83 7.98 -17.19
C PRO A 219 -25.57 9.26 -16.80
N ASP A 220 -26.89 9.21 -16.62
CA ASP A 220 -27.68 10.38 -16.21
C ASP A 220 -27.34 10.84 -14.80
N GLN A 221 -27.07 9.90 -13.89
CA GLN A 221 -26.59 10.24 -12.55
C GLN A 221 -25.22 10.91 -12.62
N ALA A 222 -24.30 10.42 -13.44
CA ALA A 222 -23.00 11.06 -13.64
C ALA A 222 -23.18 12.49 -14.17
N ARG A 223 -24.01 12.69 -15.19
CA ARG A 223 -24.30 14.02 -15.77
C ARG A 223 -24.98 14.95 -14.77
N SER A 224 -25.82 14.44 -13.86
CA SER A 224 -26.49 15.28 -12.86
C SER A 224 -25.55 16.00 -11.89
N TYR A 225 -24.31 15.49 -11.73
CA TYR A 225 -23.27 16.17 -10.96
C TYR A 225 -22.63 17.34 -11.73
N ILE A 226 -22.71 17.32 -13.07
CA ILE A 226 -22.01 18.27 -13.94
C ILE A 226 -22.97 19.39 -14.33
N ARG A 227 -22.74 20.57 -13.77
CA ARG A 227 -23.57 21.76 -14.02
C ARG A 227 -22.99 22.57 -15.18
N SER A 228 -23.78 23.51 -15.69
CA SER A 228 -23.34 24.44 -16.73
C SER A 228 -22.16 25.32 -16.27
N ASP A 229 -22.02 25.56 -14.96
CA ASP A 229 -20.93 26.32 -14.36
C ASP A 229 -19.78 25.45 -13.82
N THR A 230 -19.79 24.14 -14.09
CA THR A 230 -18.68 23.24 -13.76
C THR A 230 -17.49 23.48 -14.70
N LEU A 231 -16.36 23.89 -14.14
CA LEU A 231 -15.11 24.13 -14.87
C LEU A 231 -14.22 22.88 -14.94
N SER A 232 -14.23 22.06 -13.89
CA SER A 232 -13.36 20.89 -13.77
C SER A 232 -14.09 19.69 -13.17
N ILE A 233 -13.62 18.48 -13.51
CA ILE A 233 -13.95 17.24 -12.82
C ILE A 233 -12.64 16.62 -12.33
N HIS A 234 -12.49 16.45 -11.01
CA HIS A 234 -11.41 15.63 -10.46
C HIS A 234 -11.85 14.17 -10.40
N PHE A 235 -11.15 13.29 -11.10
CA PHE A 235 -11.53 11.89 -11.21
C PHE A 235 -11.09 11.03 -10.02
N TRP A 236 -10.31 11.55 -9.08
CA TRP A 236 -9.78 10.80 -7.94
C TRP A 236 -8.94 9.59 -8.39
N GLY A 237 -7.90 9.87 -9.16
CA GLY A 237 -7.15 8.97 -10.04
C GLY A 237 -6.86 7.60 -9.43
N ARG A 238 -6.37 7.51 -8.19
CA ARG A 238 -6.16 6.18 -7.57
C ARG A 238 -7.45 5.34 -7.48
N ARG A 239 -8.54 5.94 -7.01
CA ARG A 239 -9.84 5.25 -6.89
C ARG A 239 -10.42 4.98 -8.26
N PHE A 240 -10.28 5.92 -9.18
CA PHE A 240 -10.70 5.77 -10.57
C PHE A 240 -10.02 4.59 -11.25
N ARG A 241 -8.68 4.53 -11.21
CA ARG A 241 -7.88 3.46 -11.82
C ARG A 241 -8.26 2.09 -11.26
N ASN A 242 -8.47 1.97 -9.95
CA ASN A 242 -8.95 0.73 -9.35
C ASN A 242 -10.34 0.31 -9.84
N ILE A 243 -11.22 1.25 -10.16
CA ILE A 243 -12.56 0.96 -10.70
C ILE A 243 -12.48 0.64 -12.19
N ALA A 244 -11.71 1.39 -12.96
CA ALA A 244 -11.46 1.15 -14.38
C ALA A 244 -10.82 -0.23 -14.62
N GLY A 245 -9.90 -0.66 -13.75
CA GLY A 245 -9.34 -2.00 -13.77
C GLY A 245 -10.40 -3.09 -13.69
N LYS A 246 -11.47 -2.91 -12.90
CA LYS A 246 -12.59 -3.88 -12.82
C LYS A 246 -13.38 -3.99 -14.14
N TYR A 247 -13.24 -3.01 -15.03
CA TYR A 247 -13.75 -3.05 -16.41
C TYR A 247 -12.67 -3.46 -17.41
N GLY A 248 -11.59 -4.11 -16.97
CA GLY A 248 -10.50 -4.56 -17.84
C GLY A 248 -9.60 -3.43 -18.34
N GLY A 249 -9.60 -2.28 -17.67
CA GLY A 249 -8.79 -1.12 -18.02
C GLY A 249 -9.39 -0.24 -19.12
N VAL A 250 -10.59 -0.55 -19.61
CA VAL A 250 -11.30 0.21 -20.65
C VAL A 250 -12.69 0.59 -20.13
N PRO A 251 -13.13 1.86 -20.22
CA PRO A 251 -14.46 2.23 -19.74
C PRO A 251 -15.55 1.61 -20.62
N ALA A 252 -16.58 1.07 -19.99
CA ALA A 252 -17.70 0.45 -20.68
C ALA A 252 -18.42 1.46 -21.61
N LYS A 253 -18.85 0.99 -22.78
CA LYS A 253 -19.61 1.80 -23.73
C LYS A 253 -20.85 2.42 -23.08
N GLY A 254 -21.06 3.71 -23.31
CA GLY A 254 -22.22 4.46 -22.81
C GLY A 254 -22.10 5.00 -21.38
N CYS A 255 -21.00 4.73 -20.66
CA CYS A 255 -20.69 5.49 -19.44
C CYS A 255 -20.22 6.92 -19.79
N TYR A 256 -20.27 7.83 -18.81
CA TYR A 256 -19.92 9.23 -19.04
C TYR A 256 -18.49 9.43 -19.55
N VAL A 257 -17.51 8.71 -18.98
CA VAL A 257 -16.11 8.79 -19.41
C VAL A 257 -15.90 8.28 -20.84
N HIS A 258 -16.63 7.25 -21.26
CA HIS A 258 -16.56 6.76 -22.65
C HIS A 258 -16.91 7.88 -23.64
N ASP A 259 -17.92 8.69 -23.33
CA ASP A 259 -18.30 9.81 -24.19
C ASP A 259 -17.25 10.93 -24.20
N LEU A 260 -16.55 11.15 -23.07
CA LEU A 260 -15.43 12.08 -23.01
C LEU A 260 -14.24 11.60 -23.85
N LEU A 261 -13.89 10.31 -23.79
CA LEU A 261 -12.84 9.74 -24.63
C LEU A 261 -13.19 9.88 -26.12
N ALA A 262 -14.44 9.61 -26.50
CA ALA A 262 -14.91 9.78 -27.86
C ALA A 262 -14.86 11.25 -28.31
N LYS A 263 -15.25 12.20 -27.44
CA LYS A 263 -15.16 13.65 -27.70
C LYS A 263 -13.72 14.08 -28.02
N HIS A 264 -12.75 13.52 -27.31
CA HIS A 264 -11.33 13.89 -27.41
C HIS A 264 -10.51 12.97 -28.33
N GLY A 265 -11.15 12.00 -29.00
CA GLY A 265 -10.46 11.08 -29.92
C GLY A 265 -9.46 10.14 -29.26
N ILE A 266 -9.57 9.89 -27.95
CA ILE A 266 -8.63 9.05 -27.19
C ILE A 266 -9.06 7.58 -27.27
N ASN A 267 -8.14 6.70 -27.67
CA ASN A 267 -8.36 5.26 -27.70
C ASN A 267 -7.87 4.59 -26.40
N PRO A 268 -8.78 4.19 -25.47
CA PRO A 268 -8.38 3.62 -24.19
C PRO A 268 -7.69 2.25 -24.29
N ASP A 269 -7.88 1.49 -25.39
CA ASP A 269 -7.24 0.18 -25.56
C ASP A 269 -5.71 0.28 -25.67
N GLN A 270 -5.17 1.41 -26.17
CA GLN A 270 -3.73 1.59 -26.36
C GLN A 270 -2.95 1.58 -25.05
N THR A 271 -3.59 1.97 -23.94
CA THR A 271 -2.93 2.08 -22.63
C THR A 271 -3.65 1.29 -21.54
N ARG A 272 -4.51 0.34 -21.91
CA ARG A 272 -5.29 -0.44 -20.93
C ARG A 272 -4.40 -1.23 -19.97
N HIS A 273 -3.18 -1.59 -20.40
CA HIS A 273 -2.18 -2.28 -19.58
C HIS A 273 -1.73 -1.45 -18.36
N LEU A 274 -1.86 -0.12 -18.42
CA LEU A 274 -1.53 0.78 -17.31
C LEU A 274 -2.66 0.90 -16.28
N LEU A 275 -3.82 0.33 -16.58
CA LEU A 275 -5.01 0.28 -15.73
C LEU A 275 -5.42 -1.17 -15.51
N PRO A 276 -4.51 -2.02 -15.01
CA PRO A 276 -4.77 -3.44 -14.89
C PRO A 276 -5.97 -3.67 -13.98
N ALA A 277 -6.66 -4.79 -14.20
CA ALA A 277 -7.60 -5.28 -13.21
C ALA A 277 -6.91 -5.31 -11.85
N PRO A 278 -7.61 -4.93 -10.75
CA PRO A 278 -7.11 -5.27 -9.44
C PRO A 278 -6.85 -6.77 -9.49
N VAL A 279 -5.63 -7.20 -9.17
CA VAL A 279 -5.25 -8.61 -9.13
C VAL A 279 -6.34 -9.34 -8.34
N THR A 280 -7.17 -10.09 -9.05
CA THR A 280 -8.09 -11.02 -8.42
C THR A 280 -7.22 -12.10 -7.81
N GLU A 281 -7.58 -12.57 -6.61
CA GLU A 281 -6.83 -13.59 -5.85
C GLU A 281 -6.60 -14.92 -6.61
N GLU A 282 -7.10 -15.03 -7.84
CA GLU A 282 -6.99 -16.17 -8.75
C GLU A 282 -5.71 -16.16 -9.62
N ASP A 283 -5.01 -15.04 -9.80
CA ASP A 283 -3.89 -14.91 -10.76
C ASP A 283 -2.48 -15.13 -10.18
N THR A 284 -2.35 -15.70 -8.97
CA THR A 284 -1.02 -16.04 -8.41
C THR A 284 -0.67 -17.52 -8.63
N PRO A 285 0.45 -17.85 -9.31
CA PRO A 285 0.81 -19.22 -9.61
C PRO A 285 1.58 -19.88 -8.45
N VAL A 286 0.83 -20.45 -7.50
CA VAL A 286 0.81 -21.89 -7.10
C VAL A 286 -0.53 -22.09 -6.38
N GLN A 287 -1.61 -22.35 -7.10
CA GLN A 287 -2.87 -22.72 -6.46
C GLN A 287 -2.76 -24.14 -5.91
N ILE A 288 -2.43 -24.27 -4.63
CA ILE A 288 -2.83 -25.47 -3.88
C ILE A 288 -4.36 -25.45 -3.83
N ASP A 289 -4.99 -26.42 -4.48
CA ASP A 289 -6.40 -26.68 -4.27
C ASP A 289 -6.57 -27.28 -2.86
N PRO A 290 -7.18 -26.56 -1.89
CA PRO A 290 -7.33 -27.06 -0.53
C PRO A 290 -8.14 -28.35 -0.47
N ALA A 291 -9.02 -28.59 -1.45
CA ALA A 291 -9.79 -29.84 -1.52
C ALA A 291 -8.91 -31.09 -1.72
N THR A 292 -7.65 -30.92 -2.12
CA THR A 292 -6.66 -32.00 -2.27
C THR A 292 -5.84 -32.27 -1.02
N LEU A 293 -6.03 -31.48 0.05
CA LEU A 293 -5.28 -31.63 1.29
C LEU A 293 -6.05 -32.41 2.35
N ASP A 294 -5.31 -33.16 3.15
CA ASP A 294 -5.84 -33.79 4.36
C ASP A 294 -5.68 -32.82 5.55
N PHE A 295 -6.79 -32.38 6.13
CA PHE A 295 -6.85 -31.53 7.33
C PHE A 295 -7.37 -32.29 8.57
N SER A 296 -7.46 -33.62 8.52
CA SER A 296 -8.09 -34.44 9.56
C SER A 296 -7.34 -34.47 10.89
N MET A 297 -6.07 -34.03 10.93
CA MET A 297 -5.29 -33.95 12.16
C MET A 297 -5.67 -32.77 13.06
N PHE A 298 -6.28 -31.72 12.49
CA PHE A 298 -6.62 -30.53 13.27
C PHE A 298 -7.84 -30.80 14.17
N SER A 299 -7.73 -30.63 15.47
CA SER A 299 -8.90 -30.59 16.36
C SER A 299 -9.67 -29.26 16.20
N ASP A 300 -10.82 -29.12 16.84
CA ASP A 300 -11.52 -27.81 16.88
C ASP A 300 -10.68 -26.75 17.61
N GLU A 301 -9.89 -27.17 18.60
CA GLU A 301 -8.96 -26.32 19.32
C GLU A 301 -7.83 -25.84 18.41
N ASP A 302 -7.31 -26.72 17.54
CA ASP A 302 -6.31 -26.31 16.54
C ASP A 302 -6.88 -25.31 15.54
N VAL A 303 -8.14 -25.48 15.13
CA VAL A 303 -8.82 -24.54 14.22
C VAL A 303 -9.06 -23.20 14.91
N ALA A 304 -9.41 -23.20 16.20
CA ALA A 304 -9.49 -21.98 17.01
C ALA A 304 -8.13 -21.27 17.14
N ASN A 305 -7.06 -22.03 17.32
CA ASN A 305 -5.70 -21.50 17.34
C ASN A 305 -5.30 -20.90 15.98
N ILE A 306 -5.67 -21.54 14.87
CA ILE A 306 -5.49 -20.97 13.52
C ILE A 306 -6.22 -19.63 13.38
N LEU A 307 -7.46 -19.52 13.90
CA LEU A 307 -8.18 -18.24 13.93
C LEU A 307 -7.45 -17.16 14.74
N LEU A 308 -6.79 -17.51 15.84
CA LEU A 308 -5.99 -16.55 16.62
C LEU A 308 -4.75 -16.08 15.86
N GLN A 309 -4.09 -17.00 15.14
CA GLN A 309 -2.97 -16.67 14.26
C GLN A 309 -3.42 -15.82 13.04
N ARG A 310 -4.66 -16.02 12.58
CA ARG A 310 -5.25 -15.39 11.38
C ARG A 310 -6.60 -14.74 11.69
N SER A 311 -6.57 -13.77 12.60
CA SER A 311 -7.78 -13.08 13.10
C SER A 311 -8.70 -12.50 12.02
N GLU A 312 -8.18 -12.25 10.81
CA GLU A 312 -8.94 -11.83 9.64
C GLU A 312 -9.96 -12.87 9.13
N LEU A 313 -9.80 -14.14 9.52
CA LEU A 313 -10.71 -15.24 9.15
C LEU A 313 -11.90 -15.38 10.11
N ALA A 314 -11.89 -14.69 11.25
CA ALA A 314 -13.00 -14.74 12.20
C ALA A 314 -14.29 -14.20 11.56
N SER A 315 -15.44 -14.80 11.90
CA SER A 315 -16.77 -14.34 11.47
C SER A 315 -17.03 -12.87 11.79
N SER A 316 -16.48 -12.39 12.92
CA SER A 316 -16.59 -11.02 13.36
C SER A 316 -15.45 -10.66 14.31
N GLY A 317 -15.13 -9.36 14.39
CA GLY A 317 -14.19 -8.86 15.40
C GLY A 317 -14.66 -9.06 16.85
N GLN A 318 -15.94 -9.42 17.08
CA GLN A 318 -16.45 -9.73 18.42
C GLN A 318 -15.94 -11.08 18.94
N VAL A 319 -15.64 -12.04 18.06
CA VAL A 319 -15.11 -13.36 18.44
C VAL A 319 -13.74 -13.23 19.10
N ILE A 320 -12.82 -12.51 18.44
CA ILE A 320 -11.48 -12.26 18.97
C ILE A 320 -11.53 -11.40 20.24
N LYS A 321 -12.46 -10.45 20.29
CA LYS A 321 -12.65 -9.61 21.48
C LYS A 321 -13.14 -10.43 22.68
N ALA A 322 -14.13 -11.30 22.52
CA ALA A 322 -14.64 -12.16 23.59
C ALA A 322 -13.53 -13.05 24.16
N TRP A 323 -12.71 -13.65 23.29
CA TRP A 323 -11.56 -14.44 23.71
C TRP A 323 -10.53 -13.61 24.50
N THR A 324 -10.27 -12.38 24.06
CA THR A 324 -9.38 -11.45 24.77
C THR A 324 -9.93 -11.09 26.15
N ASP A 325 -11.26 -10.92 26.25
CA ASP A 325 -12.00 -10.64 27.50
C ASP A 325 -12.17 -11.91 28.38
N GLY A 326 -11.73 -13.06 27.86
CA GLY A 326 -11.59 -14.33 28.56
C GLY A 326 -12.68 -15.36 28.36
N ASP A 327 -13.60 -15.10 27.43
CA ASP A 327 -14.61 -16.04 26.97
C ASP A 327 -14.15 -16.72 25.67
N ALA A 328 -13.76 -18.00 25.78
CA ALA A 328 -13.28 -18.77 24.63
C ALA A 328 -14.40 -19.44 23.82
N GLU A 329 -15.63 -19.50 24.33
CA GLU A 329 -16.71 -20.24 23.67
C GLU A 329 -17.06 -19.67 22.28
N PRO A 330 -17.16 -18.34 22.08
CA PRO A 330 -17.42 -17.77 20.76
C PRO A 330 -16.36 -18.13 19.72
N LEU A 331 -15.09 -18.27 20.13
CA LEU A 331 -14.00 -18.68 19.24
C LEU A 331 -14.13 -20.17 18.87
N MET A 332 -14.47 -21.02 19.84
CA MET A 332 -14.67 -22.45 19.62
C MET A 332 -15.91 -22.73 18.76
N GLU A 333 -17.00 -21.99 18.96
CA GLU A 333 -18.19 -22.06 18.11
C GLU A 333 -17.87 -21.66 16.67
N ASP A 334 -17.10 -20.58 16.47
CA ASP A 334 -16.71 -20.11 15.14
C ASP A 334 -15.80 -21.13 14.44
N ALA A 335 -14.83 -21.69 15.17
CA ALA A 335 -13.94 -22.74 14.69
C ALA A 335 -14.72 -23.99 14.24
N ARG A 336 -15.72 -24.44 15.00
CA ARG A 336 -16.58 -25.57 14.65
C ARG A 336 -17.46 -25.27 13.44
N ALA A 337 -18.14 -24.13 13.46
CA ALA A 337 -19.13 -23.77 12.46
C ALA A 337 -18.50 -23.49 11.08
N GLN A 338 -17.26 -23.00 11.05
CA GLN A 338 -16.58 -22.58 9.82
C GLN A 338 -15.29 -23.35 9.54
N ARG A 339 -15.13 -24.53 10.15
CA ARG A 339 -13.94 -25.37 10.11
C ARG A 339 -13.28 -25.46 8.72
N ASP A 340 -14.02 -25.99 7.74
CA ASP A 340 -13.47 -26.21 6.40
C ASP A 340 -13.08 -24.89 5.72
N ARG A 341 -13.88 -23.84 5.90
CA ARG A 341 -13.57 -22.50 5.38
C ARG A 341 -12.27 -21.97 5.96
N ILE A 342 -12.10 -22.05 7.29
CA ILE A 342 -10.92 -21.54 7.99
C ILE A 342 -9.67 -22.27 7.49
N LEU A 343 -9.72 -23.60 7.42
CA LEU A 343 -8.59 -24.42 6.97
C LEU A 343 -8.24 -24.15 5.50
N HIS A 344 -9.24 -24.08 4.63
CA HIS A 344 -9.06 -23.81 3.20
C HIS A 344 -8.51 -22.40 2.95
N GLU A 345 -9.05 -21.39 3.62
CA GLU A 345 -8.55 -20.02 3.46
C GLU A 345 -7.17 -19.83 4.09
N SER A 346 -6.84 -20.57 5.17
CA SER A 346 -5.52 -20.50 5.80
C SER A 346 -4.41 -20.97 4.87
N ILE A 347 -4.59 -22.09 4.16
CA ILE A 347 -3.59 -22.54 3.17
C ILE A 347 -3.51 -21.58 1.96
N ARG A 348 -4.62 -20.95 1.56
CA ARG A 348 -4.61 -19.93 0.50
C ARG A 348 -3.86 -18.67 0.94
N ILE A 349 -4.04 -18.22 2.18
CA ILE A 349 -3.27 -17.12 2.77
C ILE A 349 -1.78 -17.46 2.76
N ALA A 350 -1.40 -18.64 3.26
CA ALA A 350 0.00 -19.09 3.25
C ALA A 350 0.58 -19.11 1.82
N GLY A 351 -0.21 -19.57 0.83
CA GLY A 351 0.16 -19.51 -0.59
C GLY A 351 0.52 -18.10 -1.04
N ARG A 352 -0.38 -17.14 -0.80
CA ARG A 352 -0.17 -15.74 -1.13
C ARG A 352 1.05 -15.13 -0.43
N GLU A 353 1.30 -15.51 0.82
CA GLU A 353 2.48 -15.04 1.56
C GLU A 353 3.78 -15.61 0.98
N CYS A 354 3.78 -16.90 0.61
CA CYS A 354 4.89 -17.54 -0.07
C CYS A 354 5.21 -16.92 -1.44
N ASP A 355 4.17 -16.53 -2.20
CA ASP A 355 4.33 -15.94 -3.53
C ASP A 355 5.19 -14.67 -3.55
N PHE A 356 5.28 -13.94 -2.42
CA PHE A 356 6.15 -12.77 -2.31
C PHE A 356 7.65 -13.09 -2.36
N PHE A 357 8.05 -14.34 -2.16
CA PHE A 357 9.47 -14.71 -2.09
C PHE A 357 9.88 -15.98 -2.85
N LEU A 358 8.93 -16.85 -3.22
CA LEU A 358 9.26 -18.13 -3.88
C LEU A 358 10.10 -17.92 -5.14
N GLN A 359 9.70 -17.02 -6.04
CA GLN A 359 10.47 -16.74 -7.26
C GLN A 359 11.91 -16.26 -6.95
N SER A 360 12.10 -15.40 -5.96
CA SER A 360 13.43 -14.91 -5.57
C SER A 360 14.29 -15.97 -4.87
N THR A 361 13.66 -17.01 -4.32
CA THR A 361 14.35 -18.14 -3.67
C THR A 361 14.59 -19.33 -4.60
N ASP A 362 14.04 -19.33 -5.82
CA ASP A 362 14.31 -20.35 -6.84
C ASP A 362 15.80 -20.46 -7.17
N THR A 363 16.54 -19.34 -7.14
CA THR A 363 17.99 -19.33 -7.38
C THR A 363 18.80 -19.94 -6.23
N ILE A 364 18.20 -20.07 -5.04
CA ILE A 364 18.82 -20.75 -3.89
C ILE A 364 18.61 -22.26 -4.03
N ALA A 365 17.43 -22.67 -4.54
CA ALA A 365 17.03 -24.07 -4.68
C ALA A 365 17.29 -24.89 -3.40
N PRO A 366 16.66 -24.50 -2.26
CA PRO A 366 17.02 -25.04 -0.96
C PRO A 366 16.81 -26.55 -0.89
N LYS A 367 17.77 -27.26 -0.30
CA LYS A 367 17.66 -28.69 0.04
C LYS A 367 17.21 -28.88 1.48
N ARG A 368 17.49 -27.92 2.36
CA ARG A 368 17.02 -27.90 3.75
C ARG A 368 16.59 -26.48 4.12
N ALA A 369 15.38 -26.34 4.65
CA ALA A 369 14.81 -25.07 5.06
C ALA A 369 14.31 -25.11 6.52
N ALA A 370 14.38 -23.96 7.20
CA ALA A 370 13.75 -23.76 8.51
C ALA A 370 12.61 -22.76 8.42
N ASP A 371 11.53 -23.00 9.16
CA ASP A 371 10.36 -22.13 9.28
C ASP A 371 10.19 -21.72 10.75
N ILE A 372 10.54 -20.46 11.04
CA ILE A 372 10.50 -19.89 12.38
C ILE A 372 9.12 -19.29 12.64
N GLY A 373 8.45 -19.76 13.69
CA GLY A 373 7.05 -19.47 13.94
C GLY A 373 6.17 -20.15 12.90
N CYS A 374 6.43 -21.43 12.63
CA CYS A 374 5.78 -22.16 11.55
C CYS A 374 4.26 -22.32 11.73
N GLY A 375 3.73 -22.10 12.94
CA GLY A 375 2.37 -22.44 13.32
C GLY A 375 2.07 -23.87 12.89
N TYR A 376 0.97 -24.06 12.16
CA TYR A 376 0.55 -25.35 11.64
C TYR A 376 1.16 -25.75 10.28
N ALA A 377 2.33 -25.19 9.93
CA ALA A 377 3.18 -25.60 8.81
C ALA A 377 2.58 -25.45 7.39
N PHE A 378 1.61 -24.54 7.19
CA PHE A 378 1.04 -24.29 5.87
C PHE A 378 2.08 -23.75 4.86
N ALA A 379 2.91 -22.78 5.25
CA ALA A 379 4.00 -22.25 4.42
C ALA A 379 5.09 -23.31 4.17
N SER A 380 5.41 -24.09 5.20
CA SER A 380 6.33 -25.22 5.12
C SER A 380 5.93 -26.30 4.09
N LEU A 381 4.63 -26.63 3.98
CA LEU A 381 4.14 -27.55 2.95
C LEU A 381 4.40 -27.00 1.54
N LEU A 382 4.16 -25.71 1.33
CA LEU A 382 4.38 -25.02 0.05
C LEU A 382 5.86 -25.04 -0.36
N LEU A 383 6.76 -24.74 0.60
CA LEU A 383 8.20 -24.85 0.40
C LEU A 383 8.62 -26.26 -0.03
N HIS A 384 8.14 -27.28 0.69
CA HIS A 384 8.47 -28.67 0.36
C HIS A 384 7.95 -29.05 -1.04
N ARG A 385 6.73 -28.67 -1.39
CA ARG A 385 6.16 -28.96 -2.72
C ARG A 385 6.92 -28.26 -3.85
N ARG A 386 7.44 -27.05 -3.61
CA ARG A 386 8.22 -26.30 -4.60
C ARG A 386 9.61 -26.90 -4.83
N TYR A 387 10.31 -27.29 -3.76
CA TYR A 387 11.74 -27.61 -3.80
C TYR A 387 12.11 -29.06 -3.44
N GLY A 388 11.21 -29.80 -2.83
CA GLY A 388 11.48 -31.14 -2.27
C GLY A 388 12.42 -31.13 -1.06
N CYS A 389 12.59 -29.98 -0.41
CA CYS A 389 13.54 -29.75 0.68
C CYS A 389 13.15 -30.48 1.99
N GLY A 390 14.13 -30.77 2.85
CA GLY A 390 13.86 -31.08 4.26
C GLY A 390 13.38 -29.83 4.99
N ILE A 391 12.40 -29.97 5.88
CA ILE A 391 11.77 -28.88 6.63
C ILE A 391 12.08 -29.03 8.12
N VAL A 392 12.52 -27.94 8.74
CA VAL A 392 12.64 -27.81 10.19
C VAL A 392 11.61 -26.79 10.68
N LEU A 393 10.65 -27.27 11.46
CA LEU A 393 9.57 -26.51 12.08
C LEU A 393 10.04 -26.00 13.45
N ILE A 394 10.09 -24.69 13.63
CA ILE A 394 10.52 -24.06 14.89
C ILE A 394 9.38 -23.21 15.43
N ASP A 395 8.78 -23.60 16.55
CA ASP A 395 7.71 -22.81 17.18
C ASP A 395 7.64 -23.06 18.69
N ILE A 396 7.04 -22.12 19.42
CA ILE A 396 6.72 -22.27 20.84
C ILE A 396 5.28 -22.76 20.99
N GLU A 397 5.08 -23.85 21.73
CA GLU A 397 3.75 -24.45 21.85
C GLU A 397 2.91 -23.84 23.00
N GLU A 398 3.57 -23.20 23.98
CA GLU A 398 2.91 -22.60 25.15
C GLU A 398 3.27 -21.11 25.33
N GLY A 399 2.26 -20.26 25.57
CA GLY A 399 2.42 -18.85 25.90
C GLY A 399 1.45 -18.35 26.98
N ASN A 400 1.96 -17.62 27.98
CA ASN A 400 1.18 -17.14 29.14
C ASN A 400 0.30 -15.89 28.85
N GLY A 401 0.22 -15.41 27.61
CA GLY A 401 -0.39 -14.11 27.28
C GLY A 401 -1.53 -14.20 26.26
N ARG A 402 -2.63 -13.50 26.51
CA ARG A 402 -3.71 -13.21 25.55
C ARG A 402 -3.49 -11.84 24.93
N HIS A 403 -2.47 -11.70 24.06
CA HIS A 403 -2.04 -10.39 23.58
C HIS A 403 -1.77 -10.37 22.07
N PHE A 404 -2.19 -9.30 21.39
CA PHE A 404 -1.83 -9.00 20.00
C PHE A 404 -0.86 -7.82 19.97
N GLY A 405 0.25 -7.92 19.21
CA GLY A 405 1.18 -6.79 19.03
C GLY A 405 2.64 -7.21 18.88
N PHE A 406 3.54 -6.21 18.87
CA PHE A 406 4.99 -6.44 18.98
C PHE A 406 5.35 -6.47 20.46
N GLN A 407 6.04 -7.51 20.90
CA GLN A 407 6.40 -7.74 22.30
C GLN A 407 7.86 -8.22 22.38
N GLY A 408 8.39 -8.27 23.60
CA GLY A 408 9.75 -8.79 23.84
C GLY A 408 9.89 -10.30 23.59
N GLU A 409 8.79 -11.05 23.68
CA GLU A 409 8.73 -12.51 23.52
C GLU A 409 7.51 -12.90 22.66
N GLY A 410 7.54 -14.09 22.02
CA GLY A 410 6.44 -14.63 21.24
C GLY A 410 5.33 -15.26 22.11
N ALA A 411 4.13 -15.42 21.54
CA ALA A 411 3.02 -16.19 22.13
C ALA A 411 2.83 -17.51 21.36
N GLY A 412 2.66 -18.63 22.09
CA GLY A 412 2.45 -19.95 21.50
C GLY A 412 0.97 -20.29 21.39
N TYR A 413 0.51 -20.60 20.16
CA TYR A 413 -0.84 -21.05 19.85
C TYR A 413 -0.77 -22.21 18.85
N THR A 414 0.11 -23.20 19.07
CA THR A 414 0.30 -24.28 18.10
C THR A 414 0.74 -25.59 18.76
N SER A 415 0.59 -26.70 18.03
CA SER A 415 1.17 -28.00 18.36
C SER A 415 2.11 -28.41 17.23
N LEU A 416 3.39 -28.58 17.54
CA LEU A 416 4.39 -29.05 16.58
C LEU A 416 4.11 -30.48 16.15
N GLU A 417 3.52 -31.30 17.03
CA GLU A 417 3.02 -32.64 16.69
C GLU A 417 1.94 -32.57 15.61
N THR A 418 0.92 -31.71 15.78
CA THR A 418 -0.14 -31.52 14.78
C THR A 418 0.40 -30.92 13.48
N ALA A 419 1.31 -29.94 13.56
CA ALA A 419 1.97 -29.35 12.40
C ALA A 419 2.79 -30.38 11.59
N ARG A 420 3.51 -31.27 12.29
CA ARG A 420 4.20 -32.41 11.69
C ARG A 420 3.22 -33.38 11.03
N ALA A 421 2.15 -33.77 11.73
CA ALA A 421 1.13 -34.66 11.19
C ALA A 421 0.47 -34.09 9.92
N PHE A 422 0.30 -32.75 9.86
CA PHE A 422 -0.17 -32.07 8.66
C PHE A 422 0.75 -32.25 7.46
N LEU A 423 2.07 -32.07 7.64
CA LEU A 423 3.02 -32.31 6.56
C LEU A 423 3.05 -33.78 6.11
N GLU A 424 3.08 -34.72 7.05
CA GLU A 424 3.13 -36.16 6.74
C GLU A 424 1.90 -36.62 5.95
N LYS A 425 0.69 -36.26 6.41
CA LYS A 425 -0.57 -36.59 5.73
C LYS A 425 -0.69 -35.96 4.35
N ASN A 426 0.05 -34.88 4.09
CA ASN A 426 0.05 -34.18 2.80
C ASN A 426 1.28 -34.48 1.93
N GLY A 427 1.98 -35.59 2.22
CA GLY A 427 2.96 -36.20 1.32
C GLY A 427 4.42 -35.82 1.59
N VAL A 428 4.72 -35.14 2.71
CA VAL A 428 6.11 -34.88 3.11
C VAL A 428 6.66 -36.12 3.85
N PRO A 429 7.79 -36.70 3.41
CA PRO A 429 8.36 -37.87 4.09
C PRO A 429 8.74 -37.58 5.55
N PRO A 430 8.40 -38.46 6.52
CA PRO A 430 8.69 -38.23 7.94
C PRO A 430 10.16 -37.92 8.25
N GLU A 431 11.10 -38.54 7.55
CA GLU A 431 12.55 -38.33 7.69
C GLU A 431 13.03 -36.96 7.20
N LYS A 432 12.19 -36.25 6.43
CA LYS A 432 12.44 -34.89 5.97
C LYS A 432 11.86 -33.82 6.89
N ILE A 433 11.20 -34.21 7.99
CA ILE A 433 10.57 -33.26 8.92
C ILE A 433 11.32 -33.32 10.25
N THR A 434 11.73 -32.17 10.76
CA THR A 434 12.24 -32.00 12.13
C THR A 434 11.39 -30.95 12.83
N THR A 435 11.02 -31.17 14.07
CA THR A 435 10.29 -30.21 14.92
C THR A 435 11.17 -29.80 16.08
N VAL A 436 11.13 -28.53 16.45
CA VAL A 436 11.98 -27.98 17.51
C VAL A 436 11.19 -26.94 18.29
N ASN A 437 11.09 -27.13 19.60
CA ASN A 437 10.57 -26.09 20.49
C ASN A 437 11.76 -25.31 21.11
N PRO A 438 12.00 -24.05 20.70
CA PRO A 438 13.18 -23.30 21.09
C PRO A 438 13.20 -22.91 22.58
N LYS A 439 12.12 -23.14 23.33
CA LYS A 439 12.11 -22.99 24.80
C LYS A 439 12.73 -24.17 25.52
N THR A 440 12.70 -25.36 24.93
CA THR A 440 13.13 -26.61 25.57
C THR A 440 14.31 -27.27 24.86
N GLU A 441 14.57 -26.89 23.61
CA GLU A 441 15.57 -27.51 22.74
C GLU A 441 16.54 -26.48 22.17
N ASP A 442 17.78 -26.91 21.88
CA ASP A 442 18.84 -26.06 21.36
C ASP A 442 18.78 -25.94 19.83
N THR A 443 18.41 -24.76 19.35
CA THR A 443 18.38 -24.45 17.91
C THR A 443 19.76 -24.44 17.25
N ALA A 444 20.84 -24.27 18.01
CA ALA A 444 22.21 -24.32 17.49
C ALA A 444 22.62 -25.74 17.06
N ALA A 445 21.95 -26.79 17.57
CA ALA A 445 22.23 -28.18 17.22
C ALA A 445 21.64 -28.62 15.87
N LEU A 446 20.87 -27.77 15.19
CA LEU A 446 20.10 -28.14 13.99
C LEU A 446 20.90 -28.19 12.69
N GLY A 447 22.17 -27.77 12.74
CA GLY A 447 23.05 -27.67 11.58
C GLY A 447 22.70 -26.48 10.69
N ASP A 448 23.13 -26.56 9.42
CA ASP A 448 23.00 -25.46 8.45
C ASP A 448 21.72 -25.58 7.60
N PHE A 449 21.25 -24.42 7.12
CA PHE A 449 20.07 -24.26 6.29
C PHE A 449 20.42 -23.55 4.99
N ASP A 450 19.79 -23.96 3.89
CA ASP A 450 19.88 -23.23 2.62
C ASP A 450 18.92 -22.03 2.61
N LEU A 451 17.77 -22.18 3.28
CA LEU A 451 16.75 -21.15 3.38
C LEU A 451 16.17 -21.12 4.80
N VAL A 452 16.04 -19.94 5.39
CA VAL A 452 15.29 -19.74 6.62
C VAL A 452 14.16 -18.78 6.33
N ILE A 453 12.93 -19.13 6.73
CA ILE A 453 11.77 -18.26 6.60
C ILE A 453 11.21 -17.91 7.98
N SER A 454 10.62 -16.72 8.12
CA SER A 454 9.72 -16.39 9.22
C SER A 454 8.66 -15.42 8.73
N LEU A 455 7.44 -15.93 8.59
CA LEU A 455 6.29 -15.17 8.08
C LEU A 455 5.41 -14.76 9.25
N ALA A 456 5.11 -13.46 9.34
CA ALA A 456 4.40 -12.86 10.47
C ALA A 456 4.86 -13.31 11.89
N SER A 457 6.14 -13.72 12.09
CA SER A 457 6.68 -14.16 13.39
C SER A 457 7.96 -13.40 13.79
N CYS A 458 9.16 -13.98 13.63
CA CYS A 458 10.42 -13.30 13.93
C CYS A 458 10.63 -12.11 12.97
N GLY A 459 10.91 -10.94 13.54
CA GLY A 459 10.94 -9.67 12.81
C GLY A 459 9.59 -8.96 12.72
N PHE A 460 8.47 -9.69 12.92
CA PHE A 460 7.11 -9.13 12.92
C PHE A 460 6.55 -8.91 14.32
N HIS A 461 6.57 -9.94 15.18
CA HIS A 461 6.05 -9.91 16.55
C HIS A 461 7.14 -9.66 17.59
N TYR A 462 8.37 -10.06 17.32
CA TYR A 462 9.53 -9.89 18.20
C TYR A 462 10.80 -9.62 17.38
N PRO A 463 11.89 -9.13 18.00
CA PRO A 463 13.09 -8.70 17.28
C PRO A 463 13.76 -9.81 16.47
N VAL A 464 14.41 -9.43 15.35
CA VAL A 464 15.24 -10.36 14.56
C VAL A 464 16.44 -10.90 15.35
N GLY A 465 16.89 -10.15 16.36
CA GLY A 465 18.02 -10.55 17.23
C GLY A 465 17.75 -11.82 18.04
N THR A 466 16.49 -12.24 18.22
CA THR A 466 16.13 -13.48 18.91
C THR A 466 16.77 -14.71 18.26
N TYR A 467 16.95 -14.71 16.94
CA TYR A 467 17.57 -15.80 16.18
C TYR A 467 18.91 -15.39 15.56
N GLU A 468 19.62 -14.42 16.16
CA GLU A 468 20.91 -13.93 15.64
C GLU A 468 21.94 -15.05 15.43
N HIS A 469 22.04 -16.00 16.36
CA HIS A 469 22.97 -17.12 16.24
C HIS A 469 22.70 -17.94 14.97
N LEU A 470 21.43 -18.27 14.73
CA LEU A 470 21.00 -19.04 13.56
C LEU A 470 21.27 -18.26 12.27
N PHE A 471 20.90 -16.98 12.20
CA PHE A 471 21.11 -16.14 11.02
C PHE A 471 22.59 -15.91 10.71
N ARG A 472 23.45 -15.88 11.72
CA ARG A 472 24.89 -15.64 11.55
C ARG A 472 25.67 -16.91 11.22
N ASN A 473 25.31 -18.04 11.84
CA ASN A 473 26.18 -19.22 11.89
C ASN A 473 25.60 -20.45 11.18
N GLN A 474 24.31 -20.45 10.83
CA GLN A 474 23.62 -21.65 10.33
C GLN A 474 23.00 -21.44 8.93
N ILE A 475 23.43 -20.41 8.18
CA ILE A 475 23.02 -20.22 6.78
C ILE A 475 24.14 -20.67 5.86
N SER A 476 23.84 -21.65 5.01
CA SER A 476 24.76 -22.19 4.02
C SER A 476 25.24 -21.10 3.05
N THR A 477 26.43 -21.29 2.48
CA THR A 477 26.95 -20.38 1.44
C THR A 477 26.01 -20.35 0.23
N GLY A 478 25.58 -19.16 -0.17
CA GLY A 478 24.57 -18.98 -1.22
C GLY A 478 23.12 -19.13 -0.74
N GLY A 479 22.92 -19.38 0.55
CA GLY A 479 21.62 -19.45 1.20
C GLY A 479 20.99 -18.08 1.47
N GLY A 480 19.78 -18.10 2.03
CA GLY A 480 19.02 -16.87 2.27
C GLY A 480 18.11 -16.93 3.50
N ILE A 481 17.73 -15.75 3.96
CA ILE A 481 16.81 -15.55 5.08
C ILE A 481 15.65 -14.68 4.60
N VAL A 482 14.44 -15.23 4.58
CA VAL A 482 13.21 -14.50 4.28
C VAL A 482 12.49 -14.15 5.56
N LEU A 483 12.25 -12.86 5.82
CA LEU A 483 11.50 -12.42 7.00
C LEU A 483 10.42 -11.41 6.62
N ASP A 484 9.29 -11.52 7.31
CA ASP A 484 8.33 -10.42 7.41
C ASP A 484 8.74 -9.47 8.53
N ILE A 485 9.23 -8.28 8.16
CA ILE A 485 9.77 -7.32 9.12
C ILE A 485 8.78 -6.18 9.36
N ARG A 486 8.30 -6.06 10.60
CA ARG A 486 7.40 -4.98 11.05
C ARG A 486 8.03 -3.62 10.80
N LYS A 487 7.27 -2.69 10.23
CA LYS A 487 7.71 -1.31 10.03
C LYS A 487 7.97 -0.65 11.39
N GLY A 488 9.10 0.05 11.49
CA GLY A 488 9.52 0.71 12.73
C GLY A 488 10.21 -0.20 13.76
N SER A 489 10.37 -1.50 13.50
CA SER A 489 11.10 -2.40 14.43
C SER A 489 12.63 -2.27 14.36
N GLY A 490 13.16 -1.55 13.36
CA GLY A 490 14.59 -1.54 13.06
C GLY A 490 15.11 -2.82 12.40
N GLY A 491 14.25 -3.85 12.20
CA GLY A 491 14.67 -5.18 11.75
C GLY A 491 15.39 -5.20 10.40
N ILE A 492 14.98 -4.39 9.42
CA ILE A 492 15.66 -4.34 8.10
C ILE A 492 17.10 -3.86 8.26
N GLY A 493 17.34 -2.88 9.14
CA GLY A 493 18.69 -2.40 9.45
C GLY A 493 19.53 -3.47 10.12
N ALA A 494 18.96 -4.18 11.09
CA ALA A 494 19.61 -5.30 11.76
C ALA A 494 19.97 -6.44 10.77
N MET A 495 19.09 -6.73 9.81
CA MET A 495 19.34 -7.78 8.80
C MET A 495 20.57 -7.51 7.92
N LYS A 496 20.97 -6.25 7.73
CA LYS A 496 22.19 -5.90 6.98
C LYS A 496 23.46 -6.48 7.63
N SER A 497 23.42 -6.79 8.92
CA SER A 497 24.55 -7.45 9.61
C SER A 497 24.71 -8.94 9.27
N PHE A 498 23.74 -9.51 8.55
CA PHE A 498 23.72 -10.92 8.13
C PHE A 498 23.91 -11.09 6.60
N GLY A 499 23.79 -10.04 5.80
CA GLY A 499 24.02 -10.11 4.36
C GLY A 499 23.38 -8.96 3.55
N ALA A 500 23.39 -9.10 2.23
CA ALA A 500 22.72 -8.17 1.33
C ALA A 500 21.19 -8.32 1.45
N VAL A 501 20.51 -7.23 1.81
CA VAL A 501 19.06 -7.22 2.06
C VAL A 501 18.32 -6.66 0.85
N GLU A 502 17.43 -7.48 0.28
CA GLU A 502 16.48 -7.11 -0.76
C GLU A 502 15.07 -7.02 -0.16
N VAL A 503 14.35 -5.94 -0.44
CA VAL A 503 12.94 -5.80 -0.04
C VAL A 503 12.06 -6.30 -1.18
N LEU A 504 11.54 -7.52 -1.04
CA LEU A 504 10.74 -8.19 -2.07
C LEU A 504 9.32 -7.63 -2.17
N ALA A 505 8.69 -7.36 -1.03
CA ALA A 505 7.34 -6.81 -0.97
C ALA A 505 7.18 -5.82 0.20
N LYS A 506 6.38 -4.76 -0.02
CA LYS A 506 6.05 -3.75 1.01
C LYS A 506 4.56 -3.81 1.33
N HIS A 507 4.23 -4.23 2.55
CA HIS A 507 2.86 -4.38 3.03
C HIS A 507 2.44 -3.20 3.89
N GLY A 508 1.22 -3.23 4.45
CA GLY A 508 0.73 -2.18 5.34
C GLY A 508 1.61 -2.01 6.59
N LYS A 509 1.76 -3.10 7.36
CA LYS A 509 2.41 -3.11 8.68
C LYS A 509 3.86 -3.62 8.67
N TYR A 510 4.29 -4.25 7.59
CA TYR A 510 5.59 -4.93 7.48
C TYR A 510 6.13 -4.88 6.04
N SER A 511 7.34 -5.38 5.83
CA SER A 511 7.89 -5.68 4.49
C SER A 511 8.42 -7.11 4.50
N THR A 512 8.18 -7.86 3.43
CA THR A 512 8.83 -9.15 3.20
C THR A 512 10.20 -8.89 2.60
N VAL A 513 11.26 -9.36 3.25
CA VAL A 513 12.64 -9.14 2.84
C VAL A 513 13.35 -10.46 2.63
N LEU A 514 14.30 -10.49 1.71
CA LEU A 514 15.25 -11.58 1.52
C LEU A 514 16.66 -11.05 1.82
N THR A 515 17.34 -11.67 2.78
CA THR A 515 18.75 -11.43 3.08
C THR A 515 19.58 -12.56 2.50
N ARG A 516 20.51 -12.26 1.59
CA ARG A 516 21.42 -13.26 1.03
C ARG A 516 22.71 -13.32 1.84
N ALA A 517 22.99 -14.47 2.44
CA ALA A 517 24.19 -14.68 3.24
C ALA A 517 25.44 -14.78 2.35
N GLY A 518 26.54 -14.13 2.76
CA GLY A 518 27.83 -14.20 2.07
C GLY A 518 28.04 -13.22 0.90
N GLN A 519 27.06 -12.38 0.56
CA GLN A 519 27.24 -11.22 -0.32
C GLN A 519 27.24 -9.96 0.55
N GLN A 520 28.41 -9.33 0.75
CA GLN A 520 28.45 -7.98 1.33
C GLN A 520 27.87 -6.99 0.31
N ALA A 521 27.06 -6.04 0.80
CA ALA A 521 26.38 -5.01 0.00
C ALA A 521 27.34 -4.00 -0.62
#